data_AF-A0A2E9C984-F1
#
_entry.id   AF-A0A2E9C984-F1
#
_cell.length_a   1.000
_cell.length_b   1.000
_cell.length_c   1.000
_cell.angle_alpha   90.00
_cell.angle_beta   90.00
_cell.angle_gamma   90.00
#
_symmetry.space_group_name_H-M   'P 1'
#
loop_
_entity.id
_entity.type
_entity.pdbx_description
1 polymer ?
#
loop_
_entity_poly.entity_id
_entity_poly.type
_entity_poly.pdbx_seq_one_letter_code
_entity_poly.pdbx_strand_id
1 'polypeptide(L)' 'MVCKVEKWGITQEKANRVEIKPVDSSGNISEVPLEIETWVQTDGEPVIVSPAILEWHTDQLLVRGAKDVAWG' A
#
# COMPACT_ATOMS: atom_id res chain seq x y z
N MET A 1 -4.38 -3.04 7.67
CA MET A 1 -2.94 -3.36 7.59
C MET A 1 -2.28 -2.93 8.90
N VAL A 2 -1.62 -3.86 9.60
CA VAL A 2 -0.88 -3.58 10.85
C VAL A 2 0.60 -3.69 10.53
N CYS A 3 1.37 -2.64 10.78
CA CYS A 3 2.82 -2.67 10.68
C CYS A 3 3.39 -2.21 12.02
N LYS A 4 4.36 -2.93 12.57
CA LYS A 4 4.85 -2.74 13.93
C LYS A 4 5.58 -1.40 14.06
N VAL A 5 4.86 -0.39 14.55
CA VAL A 5 5.36 0.95 14.88
C VAL A 5 6.22 0.84 16.13
N GLU A 6 7.50 1.22 16.07
CA GLU A 6 8.32 1.68 17.22
C GLU A 6 9.81 1.91 16.90
N LYS A 7 10.29 1.55 15.70
CA LYS A 7 11.68 1.82 15.27
C LYS A 7 11.66 2.67 14.00
N TRP A 8 12.38 3.79 13.96
CA TRP A 8 12.62 4.63 12.77
C TRP A 8 11.54 5.66 12.34
N GLY A 9 10.64 6.09 13.22
CA GLY A 9 9.62 7.10 12.86
C GLY A 9 8.51 6.57 11.95
N ILE A 10 8.31 5.24 11.94
CA ILE A 10 7.21 4.57 11.24
C ILE A 10 5.88 5.06 11.80
N THR A 11 4.97 5.48 10.92
CA THR A 11 3.58 5.79 11.29
C THR A 11 2.65 4.70 10.79
N GLN A 12 1.57 4.45 11.53
CA GLN A 12 0.49 3.59 11.10
C GLN A 12 -0.81 4.37 11.20
N GLU A 13 -1.49 4.53 10.07
CA GLU A 13 -2.80 5.13 10.01
C GLU A 13 -3.78 4.20 9.29
N LYS A 14 -5.03 4.22 9.73
CA LYS A 14 -6.12 3.56 9.00
C LYS A 14 -6.53 4.48 7.87
N ALA A 15 -6.42 4.01 6.63
CA ALA A 15 -6.80 4.76 5.44
C ALA A 15 -7.64 3.88 4.51
N ASN A 16 -8.64 4.49 3.86
CA ASN A 16 -9.43 3.84 2.80
C ASN A 16 -8.82 4.07 1.41
N ARG A 17 -7.94 5.07 1.28
CA ARG A 17 -7.23 5.40 0.05
C ARG A 17 -5.82 5.81 0.39
N VAL A 18 -4.85 5.27 -0.35
CA VAL A 18 -3.43 5.59 -0.21
C VAL A 18 -2.88 5.90 -1.59
N GLU A 19 -2.13 6.99 -1.69
CA GLU A 19 -1.48 7.42 -2.92
C GLU A 19 0.03 7.43 -2.70
N ILE A 20 0.75 6.69 -3.53
CA ILE A 20 2.19 6.50 -3.45
C ILE A 20 2.80 7.22 -4.64
N LYS A 21 3.54 8.29 -4.37
CA LYS A 21 4.24 9.08 -5.40
C LYS A 21 5.74 8.99 -5.17
N PRO A 22 6.54 8.77 -6.23
CA PRO A 22 7.98 8.77 -6.09
C PRO A 22 8.49 10.19 -5.87
N VAL A 23 9.63 10.28 -5.20
CA VAL A 23 10.32 11.55 -4.93
C VAL A 23 11.58 11.59 -5.79
N ASP A 24 11.77 12.69 -6.52
CA ASP A 24 12.93 12.88 -7.38
C ASP A 24 14.21 13.15 -6.57
N SER A 25 15.35 13.24 -7.25
CA SER A 25 16.65 13.53 -6.63
C SER A 25 16.72 14.90 -5.94
N SER A 26 15.79 15.80 -6.23
CA SER A 26 15.69 17.14 -5.67
C SER A 26 14.75 17.20 -4.46
N GLY A 27 14.11 16.08 -4.10
CA GLY A 27 13.14 16.01 -3.01
C GLY A 27 11.71 16.43 -3.41
N ASN A 28 11.44 16.63 -4.71
CA ASN A 28 10.11 16.98 -5.18
C ASN A 28 9.29 15.72 -5.49
N ILE A 29 8.00 15.82 -5.26
CA ILE A 29 7.03 14.78 -5.63
C ILE A 29 6.93 14.75 -7.16
N SER A 30 7.06 13.56 -7.74
CA SER A 30 6.83 13.35 -9.17
C SER A 30 5.45 12.76 -9.42
N GLU A 31 4.71 13.37 -10.34
CA GLU A 31 3.42 12.88 -10.85
C GLU A 31 3.59 11.90 -12.02
N VAL A 32 4.83 11.63 -12.41
CA VAL A 32 5.19 10.68 -13.47
C VAL A 32 6.17 9.64 -12.93
N PRO A 33 6.23 8.43 -13.51
CA PRO A 33 7.25 7.46 -13.16
C PRO A 33 8.66 8.03 -13.34
N LEU A 34 9.54 7.75 -12.39
CA LEU A 34 10.97 8.10 -12.49
C LEU A 34 11.71 7.07 -13.35
N GLU A 35 12.90 7.43 -13.81
CA GLU A 35 13.80 6.52 -14.54
C GLU A 35 14.14 5.26 -13.73
N ILE A 36 14.28 5.41 -12.41
CA ILE A 36 14.33 4.28 -11.49
C ILE A 36 12.90 3.95 -11.06
N GLU A 37 12.35 2.89 -11.64
CA GLU A 37 11.00 2.42 -11.34
C GLU A 37 10.90 1.96 -9.88
N THR A 38 9.87 2.44 -9.18
CA THR A 38 9.53 1.95 -7.84
C THR A 38 8.29 1.07 -7.94
N TRP A 39 8.46 -0.21 -7.66
CA TRP A 39 7.41 -1.22 -7.73
C TRP A 39 6.64 -1.34 -6.42
N VAL A 40 5.32 -1.37 -6.52
CA VAL A 40 4.41 -1.75 -5.44
C VAL A 40 4.13 -3.25 -5.57
N GLN A 41 4.42 -3.99 -4.51
CA GLN A 41 4.25 -5.44 -4.47
C GLN A 41 3.07 -5.83 -3.57
N THR A 42 2.27 -6.79 -4.02
CA THR A 42 1.18 -7.39 -3.23
C THR A 42 1.30 -8.90 -3.28
N ASP A 43 1.21 -9.55 -2.12
CA ASP A 43 1.30 -11.01 -2.00
C ASP A 43 2.58 -11.62 -2.63
N GLY A 44 3.70 -10.88 -2.55
CA GLY A 44 5.00 -11.30 -3.09
C GLY A 44 5.23 -10.94 -4.57
N GLU A 45 4.19 -10.54 -5.30
CA GLU A 45 4.28 -10.22 -6.73
C GLU A 45 4.35 -8.71 -6.98
N PRO A 46 5.19 -8.21 -7.91
CA PRO A 46 5.15 -6.82 -8.36
C PRO A 46 3.91 -6.58 -9.24
N VAL A 47 3.09 -5.60 -8.87
CA VAL A 47 1.77 -5.39 -9.52
C VAL A 47 1.67 -4.06 -10.25
N ILE A 48 2.23 -2.97 -9.70
CA ILE A 48 2.12 -1.63 -10.29
C ILE A 48 3.36 -0.78 -9.99
N VAL A 49 3.72 0.12 -10.91
CA VAL A 49 4.82 1.09 -10.76
C VAL A 49 4.26 2.43 -10.26
N SER A 50 4.99 3.11 -9.38
CA SER A 50 4.61 4.44 -8.89
C SER A 50 4.70 5.52 -9.99
N PRO A 51 3.82 6.54 -10.01
CA PRO A 51 2.81 6.84 -8.99
C PRO A 51 1.61 5.89 -9.04
N ALA A 52 1.15 5.44 -7.87
CA ALA A 52 0.11 4.43 -7.72
C ALA A 52 -0.94 4.84 -6.70
N ILE A 53 -2.19 4.48 -6.96
CA ILE A 53 -3.32 4.71 -6.05
C ILE A 53 -3.85 3.34 -5.61
N LEU A 54 -3.95 3.14 -4.30
CA LEU A 54 -4.53 1.96 -3.67
C LEU A 54 -5.83 2.37 -2.98
N GLU A 55 -6.94 1.76 -3.38
CA GLU A 55 -8.27 2.05 -2.83
C GLU A 55 -8.86 0.80 -2.18
N TRP A 56 -9.41 0.99 -0.99
CA TRP A 56 -10.13 -0.04 -0.27
C TRP A 56 -11.59 -0.04 -0.70
N HIS A 57 -12.06 -1.17 -1.19
CA HIS A 57 -13.44 -1.37 -1.57
C HIS A 57 -14.05 -2.48 -0.71
N THR A 58 -15.09 -2.15 0.03
CA THR A 58 -15.85 -3.13 0.82
C THR A 58 -16.76 -3.95 -0.08
N ASP A 59 -17.05 -5.18 0.34
CA ASP A 59 -18.06 -6.05 -0.28
C ASP A 59 -17.81 -6.40 -1.76
N GLN A 60 -16.57 -6.31 -2.23
CA GLN A 60 -16.23 -6.69 -3.61
C GLN A 60 -16.39 -8.18 -3.90
N LEU A 61 -16.20 -9.02 -2.89
CA LEU A 61 -16.19 -10.48 -3.04
C LEU A 61 -17.08 -11.11 -1.99
N LEU A 62 -17.95 -12.03 -2.43
CA LEU A 62 -18.68 -12.92 -1.54
C LEU A 62 -17.83 -14.18 -1.33
N VAL A 63 -17.28 -14.32 -0.12
CA VAL A 63 -16.42 -15.45 0.24
C VAL A 63 -17.10 -16.27 1.34
N ARG A 64 -16.99 -17.61 1.26
CA ARG A 64 -17.42 -18.51 2.34
C ARG A 64 -16.35 -18.52 3.43
N GLY A 65 -16.60 -17.79 4.51
CA GLY A 65 -15.78 -17.82 5.72
C GLY A 65 -16.30 -18.84 6.75
N ALA A 66 -15.42 -19.30 7.64
CA ALA A 66 -15.85 -19.95 8.86
C ALA A 66 -16.50 -18.93 9.80
N LYS A 67 -17.51 -19.35 10.58
CA LYS A 67 -18.26 -18.47 11.48
C LYS A 67 -17.34 -17.81 12.53
N ASP A 68 -16.40 -18.59 13.04
CA ASP A 68 -15.41 -18.16 14.02
C ASP A 68 -14.03 -18.49 13.48
N VAL A 69 -13.16 -17.48 13.45
CA VAL A 69 -11.76 -17.65 13.08
C VAL A 69 -10.92 -16.95 14.13
N ALA A 70 -10.01 -17.69 14.75
CA ALA A 70 -9.09 -17.16 15.75
C ALA A 70 -7.99 -16.34 15.06
N TRP A 71 -8.33 -15.14 14.61
CA TRP A 71 -7.36 -14.13 14.24
C TRP A 71 -6.86 -13.51 15.54
N GLY A 72 -5.83 -14.13 16.12
CA GLY A 72 -5.21 -13.71 17.39
C GLY A 72 -4.71 -12.27 17.40
#